data_AF-A0A420CMW8-F1
#
_entry.id   AF-A0A420CMW8-F1
#
_cell.length_a   1.000
_cell.length_b   1.000
_cell.length_c   1.000
_cell.angle_alpha   90.00
_cell.angle_beta   90.00
_cell.angle_gamma   90.00
#
_symmetry.space_group_name_H-M   'P 1'
#
loop_
_entity.id
_entity.type
_entity.pdbx_description
1 polymer ?
#
loop_
_entity_poly.entity_id
_entity_poly.type
_entity_poly.pdbx_seq_one_letter_code
_entity_poly.pdbx_strand_id
1 'polypeptide(L)'
;MTGRLLFCCILIVNLVFGQNILPDDTDYNTKKSEELASLAISYFKKNDLKKSTELLFKAKEYAEKTDDYALIARMNGSIAHQYVQLNLNDKAKFYLDNAIKQINKLPESDKKKLLKTLSYLEIGNIEFDEENYQKASEFYKKSLKEIELVKNPDAQTVYHHRRSLYNIGNSYYYLKNDSAEIYLNKALAIKNNYNREIDYFIYNALSQVYAERKDYQRAIDTLKVVLKHRNDLDTRLLSDIYYNLSQDYKALNDQKQYSLYNEQYITLSRAIKESEMKAISSAINAEQKDYKEAISDADSSKKSVVIISVVCVWILACTIIFLLYRRKKERKAFENIIEKLESDKNLVEDNLPESTVEIQKESTIQMPNSVEQDLLEKLQKFEESQKFTNPKLTIASLALQLKTNTSYLSEVINKYKGKNFNTYINELRIAYICQKIYNHKEYQNYKISYLAEESGFASHSAFATVFRNITGISPSVFIREASKNQSS
;
A
#
# COMPACT_ATOMS: atom_id res chain seq x y z
N MET A 1 -11.08 38.17 19.11
CA MET A 1 -10.44 38.15 17.78
C MET A 1 -9.04 38.69 17.96
N THR A 2 -8.12 37.84 18.40
CA THR A 2 -6.69 38.16 18.45
C THR A 2 -6.27 38.50 17.03
N GLY A 3 -5.86 39.76 16.83
CA GLY A 3 -5.54 40.33 15.52
C GLY A 3 -4.32 39.67 14.90
N ARG A 4 -4.48 38.45 14.37
CA ARG A 4 -3.50 37.84 13.48
C ARG A 4 -3.78 38.27 12.06
N LEU A 5 -2.96 39.23 11.69
CA LEU A 5 -2.32 39.43 10.40
C LEU A 5 -1.81 38.10 9.79
N LEU A 6 -2.72 37.17 9.45
CA LEU A 6 -2.33 35.89 8.84
C LEU A 6 -1.92 36.05 7.37
N PHE A 7 -2.25 37.18 6.73
CA PHE A 7 -1.94 37.40 5.32
C PHE A 7 -1.81 38.88 5.01
N CYS A 8 -0.58 39.39 4.96
CA CYS A 8 -0.26 40.55 4.12
C CYS A 8 1.03 40.29 3.32
N CYS A 9 1.12 39.10 2.75
CA CYS A 9 2.30 38.68 2.00
C CYS A 9 2.33 39.18 0.55
N ILE A 10 1.34 39.99 0.14
CA ILE A 10 1.23 40.43 -1.25
C ILE A 10 2.38 41.40 -1.62
N LEU A 11 2.85 42.25 -0.68
CA LEU A 11 4.02 43.11 -0.87
C LEU A 11 5.15 42.95 0.15
N ILE A 12 4.87 42.46 1.38
CA ILE A 12 5.92 42.15 2.38
C ILE A 12 6.95 41.20 1.80
N VAL A 13 6.52 40.31 0.91
CA VAL A 13 7.39 39.27 0.37
C VAL A 13 8.25 39.77 -0.81
N ASN A 14 7.82 40.79 -1.56
CA ASN A 14 8.73 41.47 -2.51
C ASN A 14 9.81 42.27 -1.77
N LEU A 15 9.51 42.75 -0.57
CA LEU A 15 10.43 43.53 0.25
C LEU A 15 11.30 42.64 1.13
N VAL A 16 10.85 41.52 1.68
CA VAL A 16 11.69 40.59 2.47
C VAL A 16 12.73 39.88 1.58
N PHE A 17 12.47 39.73 0.29
CA PHE A 17 13.20 38.84 -0.62
C PHE A 17 13.58 39.47 -1.97
N GLY A 18 13.76 40.80 -2.04
CA GLY A 18 13.90 41.57 -3.28
C GLY A 18 14.53 40.82 -4.46
N GLN A 19 13.88 40.88 -5.62
CA GLN A 19 14.44 40.45 -6.90
C GLN A 19 15.71 41.25 -7.17
N ASN A 20 16.85 40.72 -6.75
CA ASN A 20 18.12 41.13 -7.32
C ASN A 20 18.15 40.51 -8.72
N ILE A 21 18.26 41.37 -9.74
CA ILE A 21 18.74 40.91 -11.04
C ILE A 21 20.15 40.39 -10.77
N LEU A 22 20.27 39.08 -10.67
CA LEU A 22 21.54 38.43 -10.36
C LEU A 22 22.48 38.68 -11.54
N PRO A 23 23.72 39.14 -11.29
CA PRO A 23 24.70 39.29 -12.35
C PRO A 23 24.97 37.93 -13.02
N ASP A 24 25.33 37.95 -14.30
CA ASP A 24 25.46 36.74 -15.14
C ASP A 24 26.52 35.74 -14.63
N ASP A 25 27.42 36.17 -13.73
CA ASP A 25 28.46 35.36 -13.09
C ASP A 25 28.02 34.67 -11.79
N THR A 26 26.75 34.82 -11.39
CA THR A 26 26.24 34.23 -10.15
C THR A 26 26.21 32.71 -10.22
N ASP A 27 26.74 32.05 -9.16
CA ASP A 27 26.73 30.60 -9.03
C ASP A 27 25.34 29.97 -9.27
N TYR A 28 25.33 28.82 -9.94
CA TYR A 28 24.10 28.11 -10.33
C TYR A 28 23.20 27.81 -9.13
N ASN A 29 23.76 27.33 -8.01
CA ASN A 29 22.96 27.00 -6.83
C ASN A 29 22.37 28.25 -6.20
N THR A 30 23.12 29.36 -6.17
CA THR A 30 22.62 30.66 -5.73
C THR A 30 21.43 31.12 -6.59
N LYS A 31 21.59 31.12 -7.91
CA LYS A 31 20.50 31.48 -8.84
C LYS A 31 19.28 30.60 -8.66
N LYS A 32 19.48 29.29 -8.52
CA LYS A 32 18.38 28.34 -8.35
C LYS A 32 17.64 28.52 -7.03
N SER A 33 18.37 28.79 -5.94
CA SER A 33 17.79 29.09 -4.64
C SER A 33 16.90 30.34 -4.72
N GLU A 34 17.39 31.41 -5.33
CA GLU A 34 16.65 32.68 -5.47
C GLU A 34 15.41 32.57 -6.36
N GLU A 35 15.50 31.83 -7.47
CA GLU A 35 14.35 31.53 -8.34
C GLU A 35 13.25 30.78 -7.59
N LEU A 36 13.63 29.74 -6.84
CA LEU A 36 12.71 28.91 -6.07
C LEU A 36 12.09 29.70 -4.92
N ALA A 37 12.88 30.52 -4.23
CA ALA A 37 12.37 31.44 -3.22
C ALA A 37 11.36 32.40 -3.86
N SER A 38 11.71 33.05 -4.97
CA SER A 38 10.81 33.95 -5.71
C SER A 38 9.49 33.27 -6.13
N LEU A 39 9.54 32.00 -6.51
CA LEU A 39 8.35 31.23 -6.84
C LEU A 39 7.54 30.89 -5.57
N ALA A 40 8.21 30.51 -4.49
CA ALA A 40 7.58 30.22 -3.20
C ALA A 40 6.77 31.42 -2.69
N ILE A 41 7.32 32.61 -2.89
CA ILE A 41 6.69 33.90 -2.61
C ILE A 41 5.41 34.06 -3.44
N SER A 42 5.46 33.80 -4.75
CA SER A 42 4.27 33.88 -5.60
C SER A 42 3.17 32.91 -5.15
N TYR A 43 3.52 31.70 -4.70
CA TYR A 43 2.54 30.75 -4.17
C TYR A 43 2.01 31.17 -2.81
N PHE A 44 2.86 31.73 -1.96
CA PHE A 44 2.42 32.35 -0.72
C PHE A 44 1.34 33.40 -1.02
N LYS A 45 1.59 34.33 -1.95
CA LYS A 45 0.62 35.39 -2.30
C LYS A 45 -0.74 34.85 -2.79
N LYS A 46 -0.75 33.65 -3.37
CA LYS A 46 -1.97 32.97 -3.82
C LYS A 46 -2.63 32.12 -2.73
N ASN A 47 -2.17 32.22 -1.48
CA ASN A 47 -2.60 31.41 -0.35
C ASN A 47 -2.34 29.90 -0.53
N ASP A 48 -1.41 29.52 -1.43
CA ASP A 48 -0.96 28.14 -1.59
C ASP A 48 0.27 27.90 -0.70
N LEU A 49 -0.02 27.77 0.61
CA LEU A 49 1.01 27.64 1.64
C LEU A 49 1.79 26.33 1.53
N LYS A 50 1.14 25.25 1.07
CA LYS A 50 1.80 23.95 0.84
C LYS A 50 2.91 24.10 -0.20
N LYS A 51 2.56 24.60 -1.40
CA LYS A 51 3.52 24.73 -2.49
C LYS A 51 4.59 25.79 -2.20
N SER A 52 4.21 26.86 -1.53
CA SER A 52 5.16 27.86 -1.03
C SER A 52 6.21 27.23 -0.10
N THR A 53 5.76 26.44 0.89
CA THR A 53 6.66 25.76 1.84
C THR A 53 7.59 24.78 1.12
N GLU A 54 7.05 23.92 0.24
CA GLU A 54 7.85 22.97 -0.56
C GLU A 54 8.95 23.66 -1.37
N LEU A 55 8.64 24.81 -1.98
CA LEU A 55 9.59 25.58 -2.77
C LEU A 55 10.66 26.25 -1.90
N LEU A 56 10.32 26.73 -0.70
CA LEU A 56 11.32 27.24 0.24
C LEU A 56 12.29 26.15 0.72
N PHE A 57 11.79 24.93 0.95
CA PHE A 57 12.66 23.80 1.29
C PHE A 57 13.63 23.46 0.16
N LYS A 58 13.14 23.41 -1.09
CA LYS A 58 14.02 23.24 -2.26
C LYS A 58 15.00 24.39 -2.39
N ALA A 59 14.56 25.63 -2.19
CA ALA A 59 15.45 26.80 -2.23
C ALA A 59 16.56 26.70 -1.18
N LYS A 60 16.23 26.24 0.02
CA LYS A 60 17.19 25.96 1.10
C LYS A 60 18.19 24.88 0.71
N GLU A 61 17.76 23.76 0.11
CA GLU A 61 18.67 22.70 -0.37
C GLU A 61 19.72 23.22 -1.35
N TYR A 62 19.34 24.14 -2.25
CA TYR A 62 20.30 24.79 -3.14
C TYR A 62 21.20 25.78 -2.39
N ALA A 63 20.65 26.57 -1.46
CA ALA A 63 21.44 27.49 -0.64
C ALA A 63 22.52 26.76 0.17
N GLU A 64 22.22 25.60 0.74
CA GLU A 64 23.14 24.79 1.54
C GLU A 64 24.29 24.18 0.72
N LYS A 65 24.20 24.20 -0.61
CA LYS A 65 25.30 23.82 -1.53
C LYS A 65 26.24 24.99 -1.86
N THR A 66 25.97 26.18 -1.31
CA THR A 66 26.79 27.37 -1.50
C THR A 66 27.58 27.69 -0.23
N ASP A 67 28.61 28.51 -0.36
CA ASP A 67 29.30 29.12 0.78
C ASP A 67 28.72 30.50 1.19
N ASP A 68 27.54 30.88 0.66
CA ASP A 68 26.87 32.13 1.01
C ASP A 68 26.04 31.97 2.30
N TYR A 69 26.68 32.26 3.44
CA TYR A 69 26.02 32.25 4.74
C TYR A 69 24.78 33.15 4.82
N ALA A 70 24.73 34.24 4.05
CA ALA A 70 23.59 35.14 4.06
C ALA A 70 22.41 34.56 3.27
N LEU A 71 22.69 33.87 2.16
CA LEU A 71 21.68 33.12 1.41
C LEU A 71 21.07 32.01 2.30
N ILE A 72 21.92 31.21 2.96
CA ILE A 72 21.47 30.15 3.87
C ILE A 72 20.67 30.74 5.04
N ALA A 73 21.14 31.84 5.64
CA ALA A 73 20.42 32.54 6.70
C ALA A 73 19.05 33.00 6.24
N ARG A 74 18.96 33.61 5.06
CA ARG A 74 17.70 34.10 4.51
C ARG A 74 16.74 32.95 4.25
N MET A 75 17.18 31.83 3.65
CA MET A 75 16.30 30.67 3.42
C MET A 75 15.74 30.09 4.72
N ASN A 76 16.57 29.94 5.74
CA ASN A 76 16.11 29.48 7.05
C ASN A 76 15.14 30.50 7.70
N GLY A 77 15.45 31.80 7.68
CA GLY A 77 14.56 32.84 8.20
C GLY A 77 13.22 32.91 7.47
N SER A 78 13.22 32.57 6.18
CA SER A 78 12.02 32.53 5.33
C SER A 78 11.09 31.38 5.69
N ILE A 79 11.67 30.20 5.88
CA ILE A 79 10.94 29.02 6.37
C ILE A 79 10.39 29.30 7.77
N ALA A 80 11.19 29.93 8.64
CA ALA A 80 10.72 30.32 9.96
C ALA A 80 9.55 31.29 9.90
N HIS A 81 9.65 32.34 9.10
CA HIS A 81 8.56 33.30 8.89
C HIS A 81 7.26 32.58 8.47
N GLN A 82 7.34 31.64 7.52
CA GLN A 82 6.18 30.86 7.11
C GLN A 82 5.61 30.00 8.25
N TYR A 83 6.47 29.38 9.07
CA TYR A 83 6.00 28.65 10.25
C TYR A 83 5.35 29.53 11.32
N VAL A 84 5.84 30.76 11.53
CA VAL A 84 5.18 31.75 12.40
C VAL A 84 3.78 32.05 11.88
N GLN A 85 3.63 32.31 10.57
CA GLN A 85 2.30 32.58 9.97
C GLN A 85 1.33 31.38 10.11
N LEU A 86 1.87 30.16 10.20
CA LEU A 86 1.11 28.93 10.42
C LEU A 86 0.87 28.59 11.89
N ASN A 87 1.31 29.44 12.83
CA ASN A 87 1.29 29.20 14.28
C ASN A 87 2.05 27.93 14.71
N LEU A 88 3.07 27.55 13.94
CA LEU A 88 3.94 26.40 14.21
C LEU A 88 5.24 26.89 14.87
N ASN A 89 5.09 27.56 16.02
CA ASN A 89 6.18 28.31 16.68
C ASN A 89 7.40 27.45 17.02
N ASP A 90 7.21 26.19 17.44
CA ASP A 90 8.33 25.29 17.73
C ASP A 90 9.18 24.99 16.50
N LYS A 91 8.53 24.82 15.34
CA LYS A 91 9.24 24.65 14.06
C LYS A 91 9.92 25.96 13.67
N ALA A 92 9.24 27.09 13.83
CA ALA A 92 9.83 28.41 13.52
C ALA A 92 11.11 28.68 14.31
N LYS A 93 11.12 28.38 15.62
CA LYS A 93 12.30 28.53 16.50
C LYS A 93 13.52 27.77 15.96
N PHE A 94 13.33 26.51 15.56
CA PHE A 94 14.40 25.69 14.97
C PHE A 94 15.06 26.34 13.73
N TYR A 95 14.25 26.87 12.81
CA TYR A 95 14.80 27.53 11.61
C TYR A 95 15.39 28.90 11.92
N LEU A 96 14.86 29.64 12.89
CA LEU A 96 15.47 30.90 13.36
C LEU A 96 16.84 30.67 13.97
N ASP A 97 17.01 29.63 14.79
CA ASP A 97 18.31 29.30 15.38
C ASP A 97 19.34 28.97 14.30
N ASN A 98 18.93 28.21 13.27
CA ASN A 98 19.78 27.93 12.11
C ASN A 98 20.12 29.21 11.34
N ALA A 99 19.16 30.13 11.14
CA ALA A 99 19.42 31.42 10.49
C ALA A 99 20.43 32.25 11.28
N ILE A 100 20.23 32.41 12.60
CA ILE A 100 21.11 33.16 13.50
C ILE A 100 22.52 32.58 13.51
N LYS A 101 22.65 31.25 13.51
CA LYS A 101 23.94 30.57 13.42
C LYS A 101 24.72 30.97 12.17
N GLN A 102 24.06 31.11 11.02
CA GLN A 102 24.72 31.58 9.79
C GLN A 102 24.97 33.08 9.80
N ILE A 103 24.05 33.89 10.33
CA ILE A 103 24.22 35.35 10.47
C ILE A 103 25.47 35.68 11.28
N ASN A 104 25.73 34.92 12.34
CA ASN A 104 26.90 35.13 13.21
C ASN A 104 28.24 34.93 12.48
N LYS A 105 28.26 34.19 11.37
CA LYS A 105 29.46 33.98 10.53
C LYS A 105 29.72 35.14 9.56
N LEU A 106 28.74 36.02 9.34
CA LEU A 106 28.88 37.14 8.41
C LEU A 106 29.75 38.26 9.01
N PRO A 107 30.55 38.97 8.20
CA PRO A 107 31.21 40.19 8.62
C PRO A 107 30.18 41.29 8.91
N GLU A 108 30.54 42.25 9.77
CA GLU A 108 29.70 43.40 10.06
C GLU A 108 29.42 44.21 8.79
N SER A 109 28.15 44.24 8.39
CA SER A 109 27.68 44.78 7.12
C SER A 109 26.20 45.16 7.23
N ASP A 110 25.68 45.96 6.30
CA ASP A 110 24.25 46.30 6.27
C ASP A 110 23.38 45.06 6.04
N LYS A 111 23.87 44.10 5.22
CA LYS A 111 23.25 42.77 5.02
C LYS A 111 23.10 42.01 6.34
N LYS A 112 24.15 41.97 7.18
CA LYS A 112 24.10 41.30 8.50
C LYS A 112 23.08 41.95 9.43
N LYS A 113 23.07 43.29 9.51
CA LYS A 113 22.12 44.04 10.35
C LYS A 113 20.67 43.80 9.93
N LEU A 114 20.41 43.80 8.62
CA LEU A 114 19.09 43.51 8.08
C LEU A 114 18.64 42.08 8.43
N LEU A 115 19.50 41.08 8.27
CA LEU A 115 19.18 39.70 8.65
C LEU A 115 18.93 39.53 10.15
N LYS A 116 19.69 40.23 11.01
CA LYS A 116 19.41 40.28 12.46
C LYS A 116 18.05 40.94 12.75
N THR A 117 17.76 42.07 12.09
CA THR A 117 16.48 42.79 12.19
C THR A 117 15.31 41.85 11.91
N LEU A 118 15.37 41.10 10.80
CA LEU A 118 14.36 40.12 10.42
C LEU A 118 14.23 39.01 11.45
N SER A 119 15.36 38.44 11.91
CA SER A 119 15.34 37.37 12.93
C SER A 119 14.70 37.84 14.23
N TYR A 120 15.02 39.05 14.69
CA TYR A 120 14.41 39.63 15.90
C TYR A 120 12.93 39.96 15.71
N LEU A 121 12.49 40.37 14.51
CA LEU A 121 11.06 40.54 14.23
C LEU A 121 10.31 39.22 14.36
N GLU A 122 10.84 38.13 13.81
CA GLU A 122 10.15 36.83 13.86
C GLU A 122 10.16 36.23 15.26
N ILE A 123 11.25 36.37 16.03
CA ILE A 123 11.25 36.00 17.46
C ILE A 123 10.22 36.83 18.22
N GLY A 124 10.17 38.15 17.97
CA GLY A 124 9.16 39.02 18.57
C GLY A 124 7.73 38.57 18.24
N ASN A 125 7.47 38.14 17.00
CA ASN A 125 6.16 37.63 16.59
C ASN A 125 5.80 36.34 17.34
N ILE A 126 6.75 35.42 17.52
CA ILE A 126 6.55 34.19 18.29
C ILE A 126 6.17 34.50 19.74
N GLU A 127 6.88 35.43 20.39
CA GLU A 127 6.57 35.84 21.76
C GLU A 127 5.22 36.56 21.83
N PHE A 128 4.90 37.39 20.83
CA PHE A 128 3.61 38.05 20.74
C PHE A 128 2.47 37.04 20.58
N ASP A 129 2.71 35.98 19.82
CA ASP A 129 1.77 34.88 19.57
C ASP A 129 1.52 34.01 20.80
N GLU A 130 2.50 33.94 21.70
CA GLU A 130 2.40 33.34 23.04
C GLU A 130 1.86 34.34 24.08
N GLU A 131 1.37 35.51 23.65
CA GLU A 131 0.87 36.61 24.49
C GLU A 131 1.92 37.20 25.46
N ASN A 132 3.21 36.92 25.23
CA ASN A 132 4.34 37.46 25.98
C ASN A 132 4.70 38.88 25.48
N TYR A 133 3.74 39.81 25.50
CA TYR A 133 3.87 41.14 24.87
C TYR A 133 5.08 41.94 25.34
N GLN A 134 5.46 41.80 26.61
CA GLN A 134 6.66 42.45 27.15
C GLN A 134 7.93 41.95 26.44
N LYS A 135 8.10 40.64 26.36
CA LYS A 135 9.25 39.99 25.71
C LYS A 135 9.24 40.21 24.21
N ALA A 136 8.06 40.20 23.59
CA ALA A 136 7.88 40.59 22.19
C ALA A 136 8.43 42.02 21.94
N SER A 137 8.05 42.98 22.79
CA SER A 137 8.52 44.37 22.69
C SER A 137 10.04 44.50 22.81
N GLU A 138 10.69 43.67 23.63
CA GLU A 138 12.14 43.66 23.78
C GLU A 138 12.84 43.19 22.50
N PHE A 139 12.33 42.14 21.86
CA PHE A 139 12.86 41.69 20.57
C PHE A 139 12.59 42.70 19.45
N TYR A 140 11.42 43.33 19.41
CA TYR A 140 11.17 44.39 18.44
C TYR A 140 12.08 45.62 18.64
N LYS A 141 12.45 45.96 19.89
CA LYS A 141 13.47 46.98 20.17
C LYS A 141 14.87 46.57 19.73
N LYS A 142 15.24 45.29 19.89
CA LYS A 142 16.52 44.77 19.34
C LYS A 142 16.52 44.88 17.82
N SER A 143 15.41 44.57 17.17
CA SER A 143 15.22 44.75 15.73
C SER A 143 15.39 46.22 15.31
N LEU A 144 14.71 47.14 16.01
CA LEU A 144 14.83 48.58 15.76
C LEU A 144 16.28 49.08 15.91
N LYS A 145 17.00 48.61 16.94
CA LYS A 145 18.40 48.99 17.15
C LYS A 145 19.31 48.55 16.00
N GLU A 146 19.10 47.36 15.43
CA GLU A 146 19.91 46.86 14.32
C GLU A 146 19.59 47.59 13.01
N ILE A 147 18.31 47.86 12.73
CA ILE A 147 17.90 48.50 11.47
C ILE A 147 18.29 49.99 11.41
N GLU A 148 18.34 50.69 12.55
CA GLU A 148 18.84 52.07 12.65
C GLU A 148 20.34 52.19 12.36
N LEU A 149 21.09 51.08 12.42
CA LEU A 149 22.53 51.04 12.14
C LEU A 149 22.84 50.76 10.65
N VAL A 150 21.83 50.55 9.80
CA VAL A 150 21.99 50.36 8.35
C VAL A 150 22.32 51.71 7.70
N LYS A 151 23.46 51.78 6.98
CA LYS A 151 23.95 53.03 6.40
C LYS A 151 23.25 53.40 5.09
N ASN A 152 22.92 52.39 4.27
CA ASN A 152 22.29 52.58 2.97
C ASN A 152 20.89 51.94 2.96
N PRO A 153 19.87 52.63 3.49
CA PRO A 153 18.53 52.07 3.59
C PRO A 153 17.86 51.99 2.22
N ASP A 154 17.56 50.77 1.79
CA ASP A 154 16.69 50.49 0.66
C ASP A 154 15.21 50.44 1.08
N ALA A 155 14.31 50.17 0.12
CA ALA A 155 12.88 50.05 0.40
C ALA A 155 12.56 48.97 1.45
N GLN A 156 13.31 47.88 1.47
CA GLN A 156 13.19 46.80 2.45
C GLN A 156 13.55 47.30 3.85
N THR A 157 14.67 48.00 3.98
CA THR A 157 15.17 48.57 5.23
C THR A 157 14.15 49.56 5.80
N VAL A 158 13.63 50.46 4.98
CA VAL A 158 12.60 51.43 5.39
C VAL A 158 11.33 50.71 5.86
N TYR A 159 10.88 49.68 5.14
CA TYR A 159 9.72 48.88 5.53
C TYR A 159 9.92 48.21 6.90
N HIS A 160 11.05 47.54 7.12
CA HIS A 160 11.30 46.82 8.37
C HIS A 160 11.58 47.74 9.56
N HIS A 161 12.10 48.95 9.32
CA HIS A 161 12.17 50.00 10.33
C HIS A 161 10.75 50.36 10.81
N ARG A 162 9.85 50.68 9.87
CA ARG A 162 8.45 50.98 10.19
C ARG A 162 7.75 49.81 10.87
N ARG A 163 7.98 48.58 10.42
CA ARG A 163 7.44 47.35 11.03
C ARG A 163 7.92 47.16 12.46
N SER A 164 9.19 47.44 12.75
CA SER A 164 9.73 47.35 14.11
C SER A 164 9.03 48.33 15.06
N LEU A 165 8.88 49.60 14.63
CA LEU A 165 8.17 50.61 15.41
C LEU A 165 6.69 50.26 15.61
N TYR A 166 6.02 49.81 14.54
CA TYR A 166 4.64 49.35 14.58
C TYR A 166 4.46 48.20 15.58
N ASN A 167 5.31 47.18 15.53
CA ASN A 167 5.24 46.01 16.41
C ASN A 167 5.51 46.38 17.88
N ILE A 168 6.41 47.33 18.17
CA ILE A 168 6.59 47.88 19.52
C ILE A 168 5.31 48.58 19.98
N GLY A 169 4.75 49.46 19.14
CA GLY A 169 3.52 50.18 19.45
C GLY A 169 2.33 49.24 19.71
N ASN A 170 2.20 48.20 18.89
CA ASN A 170 1.17 47.17 19.05
C ASN A 170 1.37 46.35 20.34
N SER A 171 2.61 46.00 20.68
CA SER A 171 2.90 45.32 21.96
C SER A 171 2.50 46.19 23.16
N TYR A 172 2.80 47.48 23.09
CA TYR A 172 2.42 48.44 24.12
C TYR A 172 0.91 48.68 24.23
N TYR A 173 0.19 48.58 23.11
CA TYR A 173 -1.27 48.62 23.15
C TYR A 173 -1.85 47.48 24.01
N TYR A 174 -1.40 46.23 23.81
CA TYR A 174 -1.85 45.09 24.62
C TYR A 174 -1.38 45.18 26.08
N LEU A 175 -0.22 45.78 26.33
CA LEU A 175 0.29 46.07 27.68
C LEU A 175 -0.39 47.27 28.35
N LYS A 176 -1.36 47.93 27.68
CA LYS A 176 -2.03 49.16 28.15
C LYS A 176 -1.03 50.27 28.53
N ASN A 177 0.06 50.38 27.77
CA ASN A 177 1.11 51.36 27.96
C ASN A 177 0.89 52.57 27.04
N ASP A 178 0.96 53.79 27.60
CA ASP A 178 0.73 55.04 26.86
C ASP A 178 1.73 55.30 25.72
N SER A 179 2.87 54.60 25.73
CA SER A 179 3.86 54.66 24.66
C SER A 179 3.38 54.06 23.33
N ALA A 180 2.25 53.33 23.32
CA ALA A 180 1.69 52.72 22.10
C ALA A 180 1.53 53.75 20.97
N GLU A 181 0.83 54.86 21.25
CA GLU A 181 0.62 55.95 20.29
C GLU A 181 1.94 56.55 19.80
N ILE A 182 2.90 56.73 20.70
CA ILE A 182 4.21 57.34 20.37
C ILE A 182 4.93 56.50 19.31
N TYR A 183 5.02 55.19 19.51
CA TYR A 183 5.71 54.31 18.57
C TYR A 183 4.98 54.16 17.23
N LEU A 184 3.65 54.12 17.26
CA LEU A 184 2.83 54.09 16.04
C LEU A 184 2.99 55.39 15.23
N ASN A 185 2.98 56.55 15.88
CA ASN A 185 3.23 57.83 15.19
C ASN A 185 4.67 57.94 14.66
N LYS A 186 5.66 57.41 15.37
CA LYS A 186 7.04 57.29 14.84
C LYS A 186 7.07 56.43 13.56
N ALA A 187 6.32 55.33 13.53
CA ALA A 187 6.23 54.48 12.33
C ALA A 187 5.58 55.20 11.14
N LEU A 188 4.58 56.07 11.37
CA LEU A 188 3.98 56.91 10.32
C LEU A 188 4.88 58.04 9.84
N ALA A 189 5.69 58.62 10.73
CA ALA A 189 6.57 59.75 10.39
C ALA A 189 7.66 59.37 9.37
N ILE A 190 8.04 58.09 9.30
CA ILE A 190 8.99 57.60 8.30
C ILE A 190 8.30 57.56 6.94
N LYS A 191 8.63 58.54 6.08
CA LYS A 191 8.13 58.60 4.71
C LYS A 191 8.53 57.35 3.95
N ASN A 192 7.54 56.67 3.38
CA ASN A 192 7.75 55.55 2.48
C ASN A 192 7.08 55.82 1.14
N ASN A 193 7.89 55.98 0.09
CA ASN A 193 7.38 56.18 -1.26
C ASN A 193 7.04 54.87 -1.98
N TYR A 194 7.33 53.71 -1.36
CA TYR A 194 7.27 52.40 -2.03
C TYR A 194 6.16 51.49 -1.52
N ASN A 195 5.74 51.61 -0.24
CA ASN A 195 4.76 50.70 0.36
C ASN A 195 3.81 51.43 1.32
N ARG A 196 2.54 51.52 0.91
CA ARG A 196 1.42 52.07 1.70
C ARG A 196 0.68 51.02 2.53
N GLU A 197 0.92 49.72 2.33
CA GLU A 197 0.21 48.66 3.05
C GLU A 197 0.42 48.76 4.57
N ILE A 198 1.65 49.08 4.99
CA ILE A 198 1.95 49.24 6.41
C ILE A 198 1.22 50.41 7.05
N ASP A 199 0.84 51.42 6.26
CA ASP A 199 0.05 52.54 6.77
C ASP A 199 -1.28 52.03 7.32
N TYR A 200 -1.93 51.08 6.62
CA TYR A 200 -3.19 50.48 7.07
C TYR A 200 -3.08 49.86 8.45
N PHE A 201 -2.03 49.07 8.69
CA PHE A 201 -1.81 48.45 10.01
C PHE A 201 -1.58 49.49 11.09
N ILE A 202 -0.80 50.54 10.78
CA ILE A 202 -0.50 51.58 11.77
C ILE A 202 -1.74 52.43 12.07
N TYR A 203 -2.51 52.85 11.06
CA TYR A 203 -3.76 53.58 11.24
C TYR A 203 -4.80 52.74 11.99
N ASN A 204 -4.91 51.45 11.71
CA ASN A 204 -5.80 50.54 12.42
C ASN A 204 -5.38 50.36 13.89
N ALA A 205 -4.08 50.22 14.18
CA ALA A 205 -3.61 50.16 15.57
C ALA A 205 -3.82 51.49 16.30
N LEU A 206 -3.62 52.63 15.64
CA LEU A 206 -3.90 53.95 16.22
C LEU A 206 -5.39 54.12 16.52
N SER A 207 -6.28 53.69 15.63
CA SER A 207 -7.72 53.77 15.88
C SER A 207 -8.12 52.95 17.10
N GLN A 208 -7.55 51.75 17.27
CA GLN A 208 -7.76 50.92 18.45
C GLN A 208 -7.26 51.60 19.73
N VAL A 209 -6.08 52.24 19.69
CA VAL A 209 -5.55 53.05 20.81
C VAL A 209 -6.51 54.18 21.19
N TYR A 210 -7.06 54.91 20.20
CA TYR A 210 -8.01 55.99 20.45
C TYR A 210 -9.36 55.48 20.97
N ALA A 211 -9.88 54.38 20.41
CA ALA A 211 -11.13 53.75 20.82
C ALA A 211 -11.08 53.23 22.27
N GLU A 212 -9.95 52.63 22.70
CA GLU A 212 -9.74 52.23 24.10
C GLU A 212 -9.75 53.42 25.07
N ARG A 213 -9.28 54.59 24.62
CA ARG A 213 -9.37 55.86 25.36
C ARG A 213 -10.74 56.54 25.24
N LYS A 214 -11.70 55.89 24.58
CA LYS A 214 -13.05 56.40 24.29
C LYS A 214 -13.09 57.64 23.39
N ASP A 215 -12.00 57.93 22.68
CA ASP A 215 -11.93 58.98 21.66
C ASP A 215 -12.38 58.40 20.31
N TYR A 216 -13.65 57.98 20.25
CA TYR A 216 -14.22 57.26 19.11
C TYR A 216 -14.24 58.12 17.83
N GLN A 217 -14.44 59.43 17.96
CA GLN A 217 -14.43 60.33 16.80
C GLN A 217 -13.04 60.37 16.15
N ARG A 218 -11.97 60.48 16.96
CA ARG A 218 -10.60 60.42 16.45
C ARG A 218 -10.26 59.05 15.88
N ALA A 219 -10.75 57.96 16.47
CA ALA A 219 -10.60 56.60 15.92
C ALA A 219 -11.23 56.50 14.52
N ILE A 220 -12.45 57.00 14.35
CA ILE A 220 -13.16 57.04 13.06
C ILE A 220 -12.39 57.88 12.04
N ASP A 221 -11.96 59.09 12.41
CA ASP A 221 -11.24 59.98 11.50
C ASP A 221 -9.91 59.37 11.05
N THR A 222 -9.24 58.64 11.96
CA THR A 222 -8.02 57.88 11.69
C THR A 222 -8.26 56.78 10.64
N LEU A 223 -9.32 55.98 10.79
CA LEU A 223 -9.67 54.92 9.82
C LEU A 223 -10.16 55.49 8.47
N LYS A 224 -10.80 56.66 8.46
CA LYS A 224 -11.22 57.32 7.21
C LYS A 224 -10.06 57.77 6.33
N VAL A 225 -8.88 58.04 6.90
CA VAL A 225 -7.68 58.39 6.10
C VAL A 225 -7.37 57.27 5.11
N VAL A 226 -7.39 56.03 5.58
CA VAL A 226 -7.04 54.87 4.74
C VAL A 226 -8.17 54.42 3.82
N LEU A 227 -9.43 54.62 4.21
CA LEU A 227 -10.59 54.32 3.35
C LEU A 227 -10.62 55.13 2.04
N LYS A 228 -9.94 56.28 1.98
CA LYS A 228 -9.78 57.05 0.72
C LYS A 228 -9.07 56.25 -0.37
N HIS A 229 -8.24 55.29 0.03
CA HIS A 229 -7.47 54.40 -0.85
C HIS A 229 -7.94 52.94 -0.73
N ARG A 230 -9.25 52.73 -0.51
CA ARG A 230 -9.80 51.38 -0.27
C ARG A 230 -9.64 50.39 -1.42
N ASN A 231 -9.44 50.86 -2.66
CA ASN A 231 -9.27 50.00 -3.81
C ASN A 231 -7.89 49.31 -3.82
N ASP A 232 -6.94 49.83 -3.04
CA ASP A 232 -5.59 49.28 -2.89
C ASP A 232 -5.50 48.29 -1.71
N LEU A 233 -6.61 48.08 -0.98
CA LEU A 233 -6.67 47.25 0.22
C LEU A 233 -7.03 45.79 -0.08
N ASP A 234 -6.36 44.87 0.60
CA ASP A 234 -6.80 43.47 0.68
C ASP A 234 -8.20 43.37 1.33
N THR A 235 -8.98 42.38 0.88
CA THR A 235 -10.36 42.18 1.32
C THR A 235 -10.48 41.97 2.83
N ARG A 236 -9.51 41.31 3.47
CA ARG A 236 -9.50 41.09 4.92
C ARG A 236 -9.19 42.37 5.69
N LEU A 237 -8.22 43.15 5.23
CA LEU A 237 -7.90 44.45 5.85
C LEU A 237 -9.09 45.39 5.79
N LEU A 238 -9.79 45.42 4.65
CA LEU A 238 -10.99 46.21 4.50
C LEU A 238 -12.11 45.73 5.43
N SER A 239 -12.24 44.41 5.63
CA SER A 239 -13.19 43.82 6.59
C SER A 239 -12.89 44.26 8.04
N ASP A 240 -11.62 44.22 8.46
CA ASP A 240 -11.21 44.66 9.81
C ASP A 240 -11.48 46.15 10.05
N ILE A 241 -11.21 47.00 9.04
CA ILE A 241 -11.50 48.44 9.11
C ILE A 241 -13.01 48.69 9.25
N TYR A 242 -13.84 48.00 8.47
CA TYR A 242 -15.29 48.14 8.59
C TYR A 242 -15.83 47.63 9.93
N TYR A 243 -15.24 46.56 10.48
CA TYR A 243 -15.55 46.12 11.82
C TYR A 243 -15.25 47.22 12.85
N ASN A 244 -14.03 47.77 12.87
CA ASN A 244 -13.65 48.80 13.84
C ASN A 244 -14.49 50.08 13.70
N LEU A 245 -14.71 50.56 12.47
CA LEU A 245 -15.63 51.68 12.22
C LEU A 245 -17.04 51.41 12.73
N SER A 246 -17.57 50.20 12.51
CA SER A 246 -18.88 49.84 13.04
C SER A 246 -18.91 49.95 14.57
N GLN A 247 -17.89 49.43 15.27
CA GLN A 247 -17.85 49.47 16.73
C GLN A 247 -17.71 50.92 17.25
N ASP A 248 -16.89 51.74 16.62
CA ASP A 248 -16.71 53.14 17.00
C ASP A 248 -18.01 53.95 16.78
N TYR A 249 -18.70 53.76 15.65
CA TYR A 249 -19.99 54.40 15.40
C TYR A 249 -21.10 53.93 16.34
N LYS A 250 -21.08 52.64 16.71
CA LYS A 250 -21.98 52.10 17.73
C LYS A 250 -21.74 52.76 19.09
N ALA A 251 -20.48 52.98 19.47
CA ALA A 251 -20.13 53.64 20.73
C ALA A 251 -20.55 55.12 20.77
N LEU A 252 -20.59 55.79 19.61
CA LEU A 252 -21.13 57.15 19.46
C LEU A 252 -22.68 57.21 19.33
N ASN A 253 -23.37 56.07 19.36
CA ASN A 253 -24.81 55.95 19.11
C ASN A 253 -25.25 56.43 17.71
N ASP A 254 -24.36 56.42 16.71
CA ASP A 254 -24.73 56.67 15.30
C ASP A 254 -25.20 55.37 14.65
N GLN A 255 -26.48 55.06 14.85
CA GLN A 255 -27.11 53.82 14.35
C GLN A 255 -27.05 53.68 12.83
N LYS A 256 -27.07 54.80 12.10
CA LYS A 256 -27.05 54.81 10.64
C LYS A 256 -25.70 54.36 10.11
N GLN A 257 -24.62 54.96 10.62
CA GLN A 257 -23.25 54.59 10.22
C GLN A 257 -22.85 53.22 10.75
N TYR A 258 -23.27 52.86 11.97
CA TYR A 258 -23.08 51.52 12.50
C TYR A 258 -23.65 50.46 11.55
N SER A 259 -24.91 50.60 11.15
CA SER A 259 -25.58 49.65 10.24
C SER A 259 -24.84 49.54 8.91
N LEU A 260 -24.43 50.67 8.32
CA LEU A 260 -23.71 50.71 7.04
C LEU A 260 -22.40 49.92 7.08
N TYR A 261 -21.51 50.22 8.04
CA TYR A 261 -20.21 49.55 8.12
C TYR A 261 -20.33 48.10 8.61
N ASN A 262 -21.30 47.80 9.48
CA ASN A 262 -21.54 46.44 9.92
C ASN A 262 -22.03 45.53 8.77
N GLU A 263 -22.89 46.03 7.88
CA GLU A 263 -23.34 45.28 6.70
C GLU A 263 -22.16 45.00 5.74
N GLN A 264 -21.29 45.99 5.52
CA GLN A 264 -20.08 45.83 4.72
C GLN A 264 -19.12 44.81 5.36
N TYR A 265 -18.89 44.89 6.66
CA TYR A 265 -18.11 43.91 7.41
C TYR A 265 -18.68 42.49 7.25
N ILE A 266 -19.98 42.28 7.47
CA ILE A 266 -20.63 40.96 7.34
C ILE A 266 -20.47 40.40 5.92
N THR A 267 -20.63 41.26 4.91
CA THR A 267 -20.50 40.86 3.49
C THR A 267 -19.08 40.40 3.18
N LEU A 268 -18.07 41.18 3.56
CA LEU A 268 -16.67 40.81 3.34
C LEU A 268 -16.27 39.58 4.16
N SER A 269 -16.68 39.52 5.43
CA SER A 269 -16.41 38.39 6.33
C SER A 269 -16.97 37.07 5.76
N ARG A 270 -18.18 37.09 5.18
CA ARG A 270 -18.77 35.93 4.50
C ARG A 270 -17.93 35.51 3.28
N ALA A 271 -17.57 36.46 2.42
CA ALA A 271 -16.78 36.19 1.22
C ALA A 271 -15.39 35.60 1.56
N ILE A 272 -14.75 36.11 2.62
CA ILE A 272 -13.49 35.59 3.16
C ILE A 272 -13.67 34.13 3.61
N LYS A 273 -14.69 33.84 4.42
CA LYS A 273 -14.95 32.49 4.93
C LYS A 273 -15.26 31.50 3.80
N GLU A 274 -16.02 31.91 2.79
CA GLU A 274 -16.28 31.08 1.61
C GLU A 274 -15.01 30.78 0.82
N SER A 275 -14.13 31.77 0.65
CA SER A 275 -12.83 31.61 0.01
C SER A 275 -11.93 30.63 0.78
N GLU A 276 -11.83 30.78 2.10
CA GLU A 276 -11.09 29.87 2.98
C GLU A 276 -11.61 28.43 2.89
N MET A 277 -12.93 28.23 2.95
CA MET A 277 -13.55 26.91 2.84
C MET A 277 -13.28 26.24 1.49
N LYS A 278 -13.29 27.02 0.39
CA LYS A 278 -12.93 26.52 -0.95
C LYS A 278 -11.45 26.11 -0.99
N ALA A 279 -10.55 26.92 -0.43
CA ALA A 279 -9.12 26.61 -0.38
C ALA A 279 -8.84 25.34 0.45
N ILE A 280 -9.44 25.22 1.64
CA ILE A 280 -9.32 24.04 2.50
C ILE A 280 -9.88 22.80 1.80
N SER A 281 -11.07 22.89 1.20
CA SER A 281 -11.67 21.78 0.44
C SER A 281 -10.77 21.35 -0.72
N SER A 282 -10.20 22.29 -1.47
CA SER A 282 -9.26 22.00 -2.54
C SER A 282 -7.98 21.32 -2.03
N ALA A 283 -7.42 21.77 -0.91
CA ALA A 283 -6.22 21.19 -0.30
C ALA A 283 -6.47 19.76 0.22
N ILE A 284 -7.58 19.54 0.92
CA ILE A 284 -8.01 18.21 1.40
C ILE A 284 -8.26 17.28 0.21
N ASN A 285 -8.92 17.75 -0.85
CA ASN A 285 -9.16 16.92 -2.05
C ASN A 285 -7.86 16.55 -2.76
N ALA A 286 -6.88 17.46 -2.81
CA ALA A 286 -5.56 17.16 -3.36
C ALA A 286 -4.81 16.12 -2.51
N GLU A 287 -4.83 16.25 -1.19
CA GLU A 287 -4.23 15.28 -0.27
C GLU A 287 -4.94 13.92 -0.31
N GLN A 288 -6.28 13.89 -0.37
CA GLN A 288 -7.06 12.67 -0.52
C GLN A 288 -6.85 11.99 -1.88
N LYS A 289 -6.54 12.74 -2.94
CA LYS A 289 -6.21 12.15 -4.24
C LYS A 289 -4.93 11.32 -4.14
N ASP A 290 -3.90 11.87 -3.52
CA ASP A 290 -2.63 11.18 -3.28
C ASP A 290 -2.83 9.94 -2.36
N TYR A 291 -3.67 10.06 -1.32
CA TYR A 291 -4.04 8.93 -0.46
C TYR A 291 -4.86 7.85 -1.18
N LYS A 292 -5.82 8.24 -2.03
CA LYS A 292 -6.66 7.28 -2.79
C LYS A 292 -5.85 6.54 -3.86
N GLU A 293 -4.91 7.19 -4.52
CA GLU A 293 -3.97 6.55 -5.45
C GLU A 293 -3.08 5.55 -4.69
N ALA A 294 -2.50 5.95 -3.55
CA ALA A 294 -1.70 5.05 -2.71
C ALA A 294 -2.50 3.86 -2.12
N ILE A 295 -3.76 4.06 -1.73
CA ILE A 295 -4.64 2.98 -1.24
C ILE A 295 -5.08 2.07 -2.39
N SER A 296 -5.37 2.62 -3.58
CA SER A 296 -5.72 1.83 -4.77
C SER A 296 -4.59 0.89 -5.18
N ASP A 297 -3.35 1.36 -5.13
CA ASP A 297 -2.16 0.56 -5.41
C ASP A 297 -1.92 -0.52 -4.33
N ALA A 298 -2.18 -0.20 -3.06
CA ALA A 298 -2.10 -1.17 -1.97
C ALA A 298 -3.24 -2.22 -1.99
N ASP A 299 -4.46 -1.84 -2.39
CA ASP A 299 -5.63 -2.72 -2.40
C ASP A 299 -5.65 -3.66 -3.61
N SER A 300 -5.17 -3.19 -4.78
CA SER A 300 -4.94 -4.05 -5.94
C SER A 300 -3.92 -5.16 -5.65
N SER A 301 -2.85 -4.83 -4.92
CA SER A 301 -1.84 -5.79 -4.46
C SER A 301 -2.44 -6.84 -3.51
N LYS A 302 -3.31 -6.44 -2.57
CA LYS A 302 -3.99 -7.36 -1.64
C LYS A 302 -5.00 -8.28 -2.35
N LYS A 303 -5.78 -7.77 -3.31
CA LYS A 303 -6.73 -8.56 -4.09
C LYS A 303 -6.05 -9.66 -4.89
N SER A 304 -4.91 -9.37 -5.52
CA SER A 304 -4.12 -10.38 -6.24
C SER A 304 -3.65 -11.51 -5.33
N VAL A 305 -3.17 -11.20 -4.12
CA VAL A 305 -2.74 -12.22 -3.15
C VAL A 305 -3.90 -13.12 -2.71
N VAL A 306 -5.08 -12.55 -2.45
CA VAL A 306 -6.27 -13.34 -2.08
C VAL A 306 -6.70 -14.27 -3.22
N ILE A 307 -6.75 -13.77 -4.46
CA ILE A 307 -7.11 -14.58 -5.64
C ILE A 307 -6.13 -15.74 -5.80
N ILE A 308 -4.82 -15.49 -5.74
CA ILE A 308 -3.80 -16.54 -5.83
C ILE A 308 -3.98 -17.57 -4.72
N SER A 309 -4.25 -17.12 -3.49
CA SER A 309 -4.49 -18.02 -2.34
C SER A 309 -5.71 -18.92 -2.56
N VAL A 310 -6.82 -18.37 -3.05
CA VAL A 310 -8.04 -19.13 -3.35
C VAL A 310 -7.79 -20.15 -4.47
N VAL A 311 -7.08 -19.75 -5.52
CA VAL A 311 -6.71 -20.65 -6.63
C VAL A 311 -5.84 -21.80 -6.14
N CYS A 312 -4.83 -21.52 -5.30
CA CYS A 312 -3.99 -22.56 -4.70
C CYS A 312 -4.79 -23.55 -3.84
N VAL A 313 -5.72 -23.06 -3.01
CA VAL A 313 -6.60 -23.92 -2.19
C VAL A 313 -7.48 -24.79 -3.09
N TRP A 314 -8.03 -24.23 -4.17
CA TRP A 314 -8.85 -24.97 -5.14
C TRP A 314 -8.06 -26.08 -5.83
N ILE A 315 -6.84 -25.79 -6.29
CA ILE A 315 -5.95 -26.79 -6.92
C ILE A 315 -5.63 -27.92 -5.93
N LEU A 316 -5.36 -27.58 -4.67
CA LEU A 316 -5.06 -28.55 -3.62
C LEU A 316 -6.27 -29.44 -3.33
N ALA A 317 -7.47 -28.87 -3.24
CA ALA A 317 -8.72 -29.61 -3.06
C ALA A 317 -8.99 -30.57 -4.24
N CYS A 318 -8.86 -30.10 -5.49
CA CYS A 318 -9.01 -30.95 -6.67
C CYS A 318 -8.02 -32.12 -6.68
N THR A 319 -6.77 -31.86 -6.27
CA THR A 319 -5.73 -32.90 -6.19
C THR A 319 -6.07 -33.96 -5.15
N ILE A 320 -6.54 -33.54 -3.96
CA ILE A 320 -6.99 -34.47 -2.92
C ILE A 320 -8.17 -35.32 -3.40
N ILE A 321 -9.19 -34.69 -4.00
CA ILE A 321 -10.36 -35.38 -4.55
C ILE A 321 -9.95 -36.43 -5.58
N PHE A 322 -9.03 -36.07 -6.50
CA PHE A 322 -8.50 -36.99 -7.51
C PHE A 322 -7.78 -38.20 -6.87
N LEU A 323 -6.95 -37.98 -5.85
CA LEU A 323 -6.25 -39.06 -5.15
C LEU A 323 -7.22 -39.99 -4.41
N LEU A 324 -8.26 -39.43 -3.77
CA LEU A 324 -9.30 -40.22 -3.10
C LEU A 324 -10.13 -41.04 -4.09
N TYR A 325 -10.50 -40.44 -5.23
CA TYR A 325 -11.20 -41.15 -6.30
C TYR A 325 -10.38 -42.31 -6.85
N ARG A 326 -9.09 -42.07 -7.14
CA ARG A 326 -8.15 -43.10 -7.60
C ARG A 326 -8.03 -44.24 -6.59
N ARG A 327 -7.87 -43.93 -5.30
CA ARG A 327 -7.81 -44.94 -4.22
C ARG A 327 -9.08 -45.78 -4.15
N LYS A 328 -10.26 -45.15 -4.23
CA LYS A 328 -11.55 -45.85 -4.22
C LYS A 328 -11.69 -46.81 -5.40
N LYS A 329 -11.26 -46.39 -6.60
CA LYS A 329 -11.25 -47.23 -7.80
C LYS A 329 -10.32 -48.43 -7.66
N GLU A 330 -9.10 -48.21 -7.16
CA GLU A 330 -8.12 -49.29 -6.90
C GLU A 330 -8.66 -50.32 -5.89
N ARG A 331 -9.33 -49.86 -4.82
CA ARG A 331 -9.94 -50.75 -3.82
C ARG A 331 -11.09 -51.58 -4.37
N LYS A 332 -12.01 -50.99 -5.14
CA LYS A 332 -13.11 -51.75 -5.77
C LYS A 332 -12.59 -52.84 -6.70
N ALA A 333 -11.53 -52.55 -7.47
CA ALA A 333 -10.92 -53.54 -8.33
C ALA A 333 -10.32 -54.71 -7.53
N PHE A 334 -9.70 -54.43 -6.38
CA PHE A 334 -9.23 -55.45 -5.45
C PHE A 334 -10.38 -56.32 -4.90
N GLU A 335 -11.44 -55.70 -4.38
CA GLU A 335 -12.61 -56.39 -3.83
C GLU A 335 -13.24 -57.35 -4.87
N ASN A 336 -13.42 -56.91 -6.12
CA ASN A 336 -13.96 -57.75 -7.19
C ASN A 336 -13.07 -58.98 -7.49
N ILE A 337 -11.74 -58.87 -7.35
CA ILE A 337 -10.83 -60.00 -7.57
C ILE A 337 -10.98 -61.01 -6.45
N ILE A 338 -11.06 -60.55 -5.20
CA ILE A 338 -11.24 -61.43 -4.04
C ILE A 338 -12.59 -62.13 -4.09
N GLU A 339 -13.68 -61.41 -4.38
CA GLU A 339 -15.02 -61.99 -4.52
C GLU A 339 -15.03 -63.12 -5.57
N LYS A 340 -14.36 -62.90 -6.71
CA LYS A 340 -14.22 -63.94 -7.75
C LYS A 340 -13.39 -65.14 -7.30
N LEU A 341 -12.30 -64.92 -6.57
CA LEU A 341 -11.45 -66.01 -6.05
C LEU A 341 -12.16 -66.82 -4.95
N GLU A 342 -13.04 -66.19 -4.17
CA GLU A 342 -13.87 -66.85 -3.17
C GLU A 342 -15.07 -67.58 -3.79
N SER A 343 -15.71 -67.03 -4.83
CA SER A 343 -16.80 -67.71 -5.55
C SER A 343 -16.32 -68.98 -6.27
N ASP A 344 -15.16 -68.92 -6.92
CA ASP A 344 -14.56 -70.07 -7.62
C ASP A 344 -14.14 -71.19 -6.63
N LYS A 345 -13.89 -70.85 -5.36
CA LYS A 345 -13.59 -71.81 -4.29
C LYS A 345 -14.85 -72.49 -3.74
N ASN A 346 -15.97 -71.76 -3.64
CA ASN A 346 -17.24 -72.29 -3.10
C ASN A 346 -18.03 -73.15 -4.10
N LEU A 347 -17.77 -73.02 -5.41
CA LEU A 347 -18.37 -73.88 -6.46
C LEU A 347 -17.86 -75.33 -6.46
N VAL A 348 -16.85 -75.66 -5.65
CA VAL A 348 -16.27 -77.01 -5.54
C VAL A 348 -16.91 -77.81 -4.38
N GLU A 349 -17.68 -77.17 -3.48
CA GLU A 349 -18.23 -77.81 -2.26
C GLU A 349 -19.75 -77.99 -2.21
N ASP A 350 -20.52 -77.58 -3.23
CA ASP A 350 -21.96 -77.87 -3.28
C ASP A 350 -22.45 -78.26 -4.69
N ASN A 351 -22.91 -79.51 -4.78
CA ASN A 351 -23.74 -80.18 -5.80
C ASN A 351 -23.75 -79.69 -7.26
N LEU A 352 -23.46 -80.63 -8.17
CA LEU A 352 -23.80 -80.59 -9.60
C LEU A 352 -25.27 -80.20 -9.84
N PRO A 353 -25.53 -79.23 -10.72
CA PRO A 353 -26.69 -79.28 -11.58
C PRO A 353 -26.23 -79.37 -13.05
N GLU A 354 -26.79 -80.35 -13.77
CA GLU A 354 -26.87 -80.29 -15.22
C GLU A 354 -27.52 -78.97 -15.63
N SER A 355 -26.83 -78.17 -16.43
CA SER A 355 -27.47 -77.21 -17.31
C SER A 355 -26.65 -77.00 -18.57
N THR A 356 -27.27 -77.44 -19.64
CA THR A 356 -26.97 -77.20 -21.05
C THR A 356 -26.68 -75.73 -21.32
N VAL A 357 -25.48 -75.45 -21.82
CA VAL A 357 -25.16 -74.18 -22.50
C VAL A 357 -24.74 -74.53 -23.92
N GLU A 358 -25.49 -73.99 -24.89
CA GLU A 358 -25.24 -74.10 -26.33
C GLU A 358 -23.84 -73.59 -26.69
N ILE A 359 -23.06 -74.42 -27.38
CA ILE A 359 -21.76 -74.05 -27.95
C ILE A 359 -21.90 -74.05 -29.46
N GLN A 360 -21.97 -72.85 -30.06
CA GLN A 360 -21.71 -72.66 -31.49
C GLN A 360 -20.26 -72.21 -31.69
N LYS A 361 -19.41 -73.17 -32.06
CA LYS A 361 -18.17 -72.97 -32.84
C LYS A 361 -17.86 -74.30 -33.52
N GLU A 362 -17.80 -74.29 -34.86
CA GLU A 362 -17.49 -75.47 -35.67
C GLU A 362 -16.12 -76.06 -35.27
N SER A 363 -16.15 -77.26 -34.69
CA SER A 363 -14.99 -78.07 -34.36
C SER A 363 -14.43 -78.73 -35.62
N THR A 364 -13.15 -78.53 -35.94
CA THR A 364 -12.48 -79.19 -37.08
C THR A 364 -11.93 -80.58 -36.75
N ILE A 365 -12.08 -81.03 -35.50
CA ILE A 365 -11.53 -82.30 -35.01
C ILE A 365 -12.66 -83.14 -34.42
N GLN A 366 -13.00 -84.27 -35.06
CA GLN A 366 -13.92 -85.25 -34.49
C GLN A 366 -13.19 -86.08 -33.42
N MET A 367 -13.52 -85.83 -32.16
CA MET A 367 -13.00 -86.58 -31.00
C MET A 367 -14.13 -87.44 -30.42
N PRO A 368 -13.88 -88.71 -30.04
CA PRO A 368 -14.87 -89.50 -29.31
C PRO A 368 -15.20 -88.87 -27.95
N ASN A 369 -16.49 -88.79 -27.59
CA ASN A 369 -16.95 -88.19 -26.32
C ASN A 369 -16.27 -88.80 -25.07
N SER A 370 -15.89 -90.07 -25.12
CA SER A 370 -15.16 -90.74 -24.02
C SER A 370 -13.74 -90.22 -23.81
N VAL A 371 -13.06 -89.76 -24.88
CA VAL A 371 -11.72 -89.14 -24.81
C VAL A 371 -11.84 -87.69 -24.33
N GLU A 372 -12.90 -87.00 -24.71
CA GLU A 372 -13.19 -85.63 -24.27
C GLU A 372 -13.44 -85.55 -22.76
N GLN A 373 -14.27 -86.46 -22.22
CA GLN A 373 -14.53 -86.55 -20.78
C GLN A 373 -13.29 -86.95 -19.97
N ASP A 374 -12.52 -87.94 -20.42
CA ASP A 374 -11.26 -88.34 -19.77
C ASP A 374 -10.24 -87.20 -19.76
N LEU A 375 -10.16 -86.43 -20.85
CA LEU A 375 -9.25 -85.29 -20.94
C LEU A 375 -9.69 -84.12 -20.03
N LEU A 376 -10.99 -83.89 -19.85
CA LEU A 376 -11.51 -82.90 -18.91
C LEU A 376 -11.18 -83.26 -17.45
N GLU A 377 -11.38 -84.52 -17.06
CA GLU A 377 -11.04 -84.97 -15.70
C GLU A 377 -9.53 -84.85 -15.43
N LYS A 378 -8.71 -85.21 -16.42
CA LYS A 378 -7.25 -85.03 -16.36
C LYS A 378 -6.82 -83.56 -16.30
N LEU A 379 -7.52 -82.68 -17.02
CA LEU A 379 -7.25 -81.24 -17.00
C LEU A 379 -7.63 -80.62 -15.65
N GLN A 380 -8.74 -81.04 -15.05
CA GLN A 380 -9.13 -80.64 -13.69
C GLN A 380 -8.09 -81.07 -12.66
N LYS A 381 -7.64 -82.33 -12.68
CA LYS A 381 -6.56 -82.82 -11.81
C LYS A 381 -5.25 -82.05 -12.01
N PHE A 382 -4.99 -81.58 -13.24
CA PHE A 382 -3.84 -80.73 -13.53
C PHE A 382 -3.98 -79.34 -12.87
N GLU A 383 -5.15 -78.71 -12.97
CA GLU A 383 -5.46 -77.44 -12.29
C GLU A 383 -5.24 -77.56 -10.78
N GLU A 384 -5.68 -78.66 -10.16
CA GLU A 384 -5.50 -78.91 -8.72
C GLU A 384 -4.03 -79.17 -8.34
N SER A 385 -3.24 -79.74 -9.25
CA SER A 385 -1.85 -80.16 -8.97
C SER A 385 -0.83 -79.01 -8.91
N GLN A 386 -1.24 -77.76 -9.17
CA GLN A 386 -0.38 -76.57 -9.26
C GLN A 386 0.78 -76.65 -10.28
N LYS A 387 0.87 -77.71 -11.09
CA LYS A 387 1.93 -77.90 -12.09
C LYS A 387 1.98 -76.82 -13.17
N PHE A 388 0.93 -75.99 -13.27
CA PHE A 388 0.89 -74.80 -14.13
C PHE A 388 1.92 -73.73 -13.74
N THR A 389 2.48 -73.75 -12.52
CA THR A 389 3.54 -72.84 -12.08
C THR A 389 4.92 -73.16 -12.67
N ASN A 390 5.08 -74.27 -13.41
CA ASN A 390 6.35 -74.57 -14.08
C ASN A 390 6.62 -73.59 -15.25
N PRO A 391 7.71 -72.79 -15.23
CA PRO A 391 8.03 -71.85 -16.31
C PRO A 391 8.27 -72.50 -17.67
N LYS A 392 8.66 -73.79 -17.69
CA LYS A 392 8.92 -74.56 -18.91
C LYS A 392 7.67 -75.28 -19.46
N LEU A 393 6.50 -75.06 -18.85
CA LEU A 393 5.26 -75.68 -19.31
C LEU A 393 4.87 -75.15 -20.70
N THR A 394 4.81 -76.07 -21.65
CA THR A 394 4.27 -75.84 -22.99
C THR A 394 3.08 -76.76 -23.24
N ILE A 395 2.24 -76.42 -24.22
CA ILE A 395 1.11 -77.27 -24.59
C ILE A 395 1.53 -78.68 -24.99
N ALA A 396 2.69 -78.83 -25.64
CA ALA A 396 3.27 -80.13 -25.99
C ALA A 396 3.64 -80.93 -24.74
N SER A 397 4.25 -80.28 -23.74
CA SER A 397 4.58 -80.94 -22.47
C SER A 397 3.35 -81.35 -21.67
N LEU A 398 2.28 -80.55 -21.69
CA LEU A 398 1.03 -80.89 -21.00
C LEU A 398 0.28 -82.00 -21.72
N ALA A 399 0.20 -81.96 -23.06
CA ALA A 399 -0.43 -83.01 -23.85
C ALA A 399 0.24 -84.37 -23.58
N LEU A 400 1.57 -84.41 -23.50
CA LEU A 400 2.31 -85.61 -23.13
C LEU A 400 1.98 -86.10 -21.71
N GLN A 401 1.91 -85.20 -20.73
CA GLN A 401 1.56 -85.54 -19.34
C GLN A 401 0.15 -86.12 -19.21
N LEU A 402 -0.81 -85.59 -19.99
CA LEU A 402 -2.20 -86.05 -20.00
C LEU A 402 -2.43 -87.25 -20.95
N LYS A 403 -1.36 -87.74 -21.60
CA LYS A 403 -1.38 -88.83 -22.60
C LYS A 403 -2.34 -88.54 -23.77
N THR A 404 -2.27 -87.34 -24.33
CA THR A 404 -3.05 -86.88 -25.48
C THR A 404 -2.16 -86.16 -26.52
N ASN A 405 -2.74 -85.63 -27.58
CA ASN A 405 -2.07 -84.78 -28.56
C ASN A 405 -2.38 -83.28 -28.33
N THR A 406 -1.51 -82.40 -28.83
CA THR A 406 -1.64 -80.94 -28.66
C THR A 406 -2.91 -80.36 -29.26
N SER A 407 -3.40 -80.94 -30.36
CA SER A 407 -4.61 -80.47 -31.04
C SER A 407 -5.86 -80.75 -30.20
N TYR A 408 -5.97 -81.95 -29.62
CA TYR A 408 -7.07 -82.34 -28.74
C TYR A 408 -7.09 -81.51 -27.46
N LEU A 409 -5.91 -81.28 -26.86
CA LEU A 409 -5.79 -80.42 -25.68
C LEU A 409 -6.14 -78.95 -25.98
N SER A 410 -5.68 -78.42 -27.13
CA SER A 410 -6.03 -77.06 -27.54
C SER A 410 -7.53 -76.92 -27.74
N GLU A 411 -8.15 -77.89 -28.41
CA GLU A 411 -9.58 -77.91 -28.69
C GLU A 411 -10.39 -77.94 -27.40
N VAL A 412 -10.04 -78.82 -26.45
CA VAL A 412 -10.72 -78.90 -25.15
C VAL A 412 -10.57 -77.61 -24.34
N ILE A 413 -9.37 -77.02 -24.28
CA ILE A 413 -9.18 -75.74 -23.56
C ILE A 413 -9.97 -74.61 -24.25
N ASN A 414 -9.93 -74.52 -25.58
CA ASN A 414 -10.69 -73.51 -26.31
C ASN A 414 -12.21 -73.70 -26.14
N LYS A 415 -12.69 -74.94 -26.22
CA LYS A 415 -14.12 -75.30 -26.15
C LYS A 415 -14.70 -75.06 -24.75
N TYR A 416 -14.02 -75.50 -23.69
CA TYR A 416 -14.57 -75.47 -22.33
C TYR A 416 -14.09 -74.29 -21.48
N LYS A 417 -12.89 -73.76 -21.75
CA LYS A 417 -12.35 -72.59 -21.02
C LYS A 417 -12.43 -71.31 -21.85
N GLY A 418 -12.80 -71.39 -23.13
CA GLY A 418 -12.98 -70.23 -24.02
C GLY A 418 -11.69 -69.49 -24.38
N LYS A 419 -10.52 -70.11 -24.15
CA LYS A 419 -9.23 -69.43 -24.11
C LYS A 419 -8.15 -70.24 -24.84
N ASN A 420 -7.20 -69.55 -25.45
CA ASN A 420 -5.99 -70.22 -25.90
C ASN A 420 -5.13 -70.68 -24.70
N PHE A 421 -4.25 -71.64 -24.92
CA PHE A 421 -3.41 -72.25 -23.88
C PHE A 421 -2.62 -71.22 -23.04
N ASN A 422 -2.02 -70.21 -23.67
CA ASN A 422 -1.21 -69.22 -22.96
C ASN A 422 -2.07 -68.35 -22.05
N THR A 423 -3.23 -67.88 -22.51
CA THR A 423 -4.17 -67.11 -21.69
C THR A 423 -4.69 -67.94 -20.52
N TYR A 424 -5.07 -69.19 -20.80
CA TYR A 424 -5.56 -70.13 -19.80
C TYR A 424 -4.53 -70.39 -18.68
N ILE A 425 -3.29 -70.74 -19.03
CA ILE A 425 -2.22 -70.96 -18.05
C ILE A 425 -1.91 -69.67 -17.27
N ASN A 426 -1.84 -68.52 -17.95
CA ASN A 426 -1.56 -67.25 -17.29
C ASN A 426 -2.64 -66.87 -16.27
N GLU A 427 -3.91 -67.11 -16.56
CA GLU A 427 -4.97 -66.87 -15.58
C GLU A 427 -4.86 -67.77 -14.36
N LEU A 428 -4.57 -69.07 -14.54
CA LEU A 428 -4.31 -69.99 -13.42
C LEU A 428 -3.15 -69.51 -12.55
N ARG A 429 -2.06 -69.05 -13.18
CA ARG A 429 -0.89 -68.50 -12.48
C ARG A 429 -1.20 -67.23 -11.70
N ILE A 430 -1.98 -66.31 -12.29
CA ILE A 430 -2.40 -65.07 -11.62
C ILE A 430 -3.40 -65.37 -10.49
N ALA A 431 -4.36 -66.27 -10.68
CA ALA A 431 -5.29 -66.69 -9.64
C ALA A 431 -4.54 -67.32 -8.45
N TYR A 432 -3.58 -68.22 -8.73
CA TYR A 432 -2.72 -68.85 -7.73
C TYR A 432 -1.96 -67.81 -6.90
N ILE A 433 -1.27 -66.86 -7.54
CA ILE A 433 -0.47 -65.89 -6.78
C ILE A 433 -1.34 -64.89 -6.03
N CYS A 434 -2.48 -64.48 -6.57
CA CYS A 434 -3.44 -63.63 -5.86
C CYS A 434 -3.96 -64.35 -4.61
N GLN A 435 -4.29 -65.64 -4.72
CA GLN A 435 -4.71 -66.47 -3.60
C GLN A 435 -3.59 -66.63 -2.56
N LYS A 436 -2.34 -66.82 -2.97
CA LYS A 436 -1.19 -66.88 -2.06
C LYS A 436 -0.97 -65.56 -1.32
N ILE A 437 -1.00 -64.42 -2.03
CA ILE A 437 -0.86 -63.08 -1.44
C ILE A 437 -2.01 -62.77 -0.47
N TYR A 438 -3.22 -63.23 -0.80
CA TYR A 438 -4.41 -62.99 0.03
C TYR A 438 -4.50 -63.91 1.25
N ASN A 439 -4.04 -65.17 1.16
CA ASN A 439 -4.17 -66.14 2.26
C ASN A 439 -2.93 -66.23 3.15
N HIS A 440 -1.75 -65.83 2.66
CA HIS A 440 -0.49 -65.96 3.38
C HIS A 440 0.25 -64.62 3.47
N LYS A 441 0.35 -64.08 4.68
CA LYS A 441 0.94 -62.75 4.94
C LYS A 441 2.41 -62.63 4.51
N GLU A 442 3.17 -63.72 4.53
CA GLU A 442 4.56 -63.74 4.06
C GLU A 442 4.70 -63.34 2.58
N TYR A 443 3.73 -63.73 1.74
CA TYR A 443 3.72 -63.42 0.30
C TYR A 443 3.49 -61.94 0.01
N GLN A 444 2.99 -61.17 0.99
CA GLN A 444 2.83 -59.71 0.86
C GLN A 444 4.16 -58.97 1.02
N ASN A 445 5.17 -59.60 1.64
CA ASN A 445 6.49 -58.99 1.88
C ASN A 445 7.53 -59.40 0.83
N TYR A 446 7.20 -60.33 -0.06
CA TYR A 446 8.11 -60.75 -1.12
C TYR A 446 8.21 -59.71 -2.24
N LYS A 447 9.39 -59.64 -2.85
CA LYS A 447 9.61 -58.79 -4.04
C LYS A 447 8.74 -59.31 -5.18
N ILE A 448 8.23 -58.40 -6.02
CA ILE A 448 7.42 -58.76 -7.20
C ILE A 448 8.16 -59.74 -8.13
N SER A 449 9.50 -59.65 -8.19
CA SER A 449 10.33 -60.60 -8.96
C SER A 449 10.21 -62.04 -8.45
N TYR A 450 10.13 -62.22 -7.12
CA TYR A 450 9.95 -63.53 -6.49
C TYR A 450 8.53 -64.06 -6.75
N LEU A 451 7.51 -63.21 -6.62
CA LEU A 451 6.12 -63.59 -6.91
C LEU A 451 5.91 -63.98 -8.38
N ALA A 452 6.63 -63.34 -9.30
CA ALA A 452 6.65 -63.70 -10.70
C ALA A 452 7.25 -65.09 -10.92
N GLU A 453 8.39 -65.39 -10.29
CA GLU A 453 9.06 -66.69 -10.38
C GLU A 453 8.21 -67.81 -9.78
N GLU A 454 7.68 -67.59 -8.58
CA GLU A 454 6.80 -68.49 -7.84
C GLU A 454 5.51 -68.85 -8.58
N SER A 455 4.99 -67.91 -9.38
CA SER A 455 3.81 -68.13 -10.23
C SER A 455 4.16 -68.67 -11.62
N GLY A 456 5.43 -68.91 -11.94
CA GLY A 456 5.86 -69.54 -13.19
C GLY A 456 6.10 -68.60 -14.37
N PHE A 457 6.27 -67.29 -14.13
CA PHE A 457 6.62 -66.33 -15.17
C PHE A 457 8.13 -66.21 -15.35
N ALA A 458 8.57 -66.11 -16.60
CA ALA A 458 9.99 -65.99 -16.95
C ALA A 458 10.59 -64.61 -16.62
N SER A 459 9.77 -63.58 -16.40
CA SER A 459 10.26 -62.25 -16.03
C SER A 459 9.24 -61.43 -15.24
N HIS A 460 9.77 -60.51 -14.43
CA HIS A 460 8.99 -59.52 -13.69
C HIS A 460 8.08 -58.66 -14.60
N SER A 461 8.57 -58.21 -15.75
CA SER A 461 7.82 -57.35 -16.67
C SER A 461 6.65 -58.09 -17.31
N ALA A 462 6.85 -59.34 -17.73
CA ALA A 462 5.79 -60.19 -18.25
C ALA A 462 4.72 -60.44 -17.18
N PHE A 463 5.12 -60.77 -15.96
CA PHE A 463 4.22 -60.93 -14.82
C PHE A 463 3.41 -59.66 -14.55
N ALA A 464 4.06 -58.51 -14.37
CA ALA A 464 3.36 -57.27 -14.02
C ALA A 464 2.36 -56.81 -15.10
N THR A 465 2.68 -57.04 -16.38
CA THR A 465 1.80 -56.74 -17.51
C THR A 465 0.59 -57.66 -17.52
N VAL A 466 0.82 -58.97 -17.44
CA VAL A 466 -0.25 -59.99 -17.45
C VAL A 466 -1.14 -59.85 -16.21
N PHE A 467 -0.55 -59.65 -15.03
CA PHE A 467 -1.26 -59.38 -13.78
C PHE A 467 -2.19 -58.17 -13.93
N ARG A 468 -1.68 -57.03 -14.43
CA ARG A 468 -2.51 -55.83 -14.61
C ARG A 468 -3.60 -56.01 -15.67
N ASN A 469 -3.32 -56.73 -16.74
CA ASN A 469 -4.32 -57.00 -17.78
C ASN A 469 -5.46 -57.89 -17.28
N ILE A 470 -5.16 -58.87 -16.43
CA ILE A 470 -6.15 -59.79 -15.87
C ILE A 470 -6.91 -59.16 -14.69
N THR A 471 -6.21 -58.44 -13.81
CA THR A 471 -6.78 -57.94 -12.55
C THR A 471 -7.23 -56.48 -12.59
N GLY A 472 -6.82 -55.71 -13.61
CA GLY A 472 -7.08 -54.27 -13.72
C GLY A 472 -6.21 -53.38 -12.82
N ILE A 473 -5.41 -53.94 -11.91
CA ILE A 473 -4.52 -53.22 -10.99
C ILE A 473 -3.10 -53.81 -11.02
N SER A 474 -2.10 -53.02 -10.61
CA SER A 474 -0.73 -53.54 -10.57
C SER A 474 -0.52 -54.51 -9.40
N PRO A 475 0.46 -55.44 -9.47
CA PRO A 475 0.82 -56.31 -8.34
C PRO A 475 1.07 -55.54 -7.03
N SER A 476 1.73 -54.38 -7.12
CA SER A 476 2.01 -53.52 -5.94
C SER A 476 0.75 -52.95 -5.28
N VAL A 477 -0.27 -52.62 -6.08
CA VAL A 477 -1.57 -52.15 -5.57
C VAL A 477 -2.31 -53.30 -4.92
N PHE A 478 -2.33 -54.48 -5.56
CA PHE A 478 -2.96 -55.67 -5.01
C PHE A 478 -2.37 -56.06 -3.65
N ILE A 479 -1.05 -56.11 -3.51
CA ILE A 479 -0.36 -56.41 -2.24
C ILE A 479 -0.70 -55.38 -1.17
N ARG A 480 -0.73 -54.09 -1.52
CA ARG A 480 -1.05 -53.00 -0.58
C ARG A 480 -2.47 -53.10 -0.05
N GLU A 481 -3.45 -53.40 -0.90
CA GLU A 481 -4.84 -53.58 -0.46
C GLU A 481 -5.01 -54.89 0.33
N ALA A 482 -4.36 -55.98 -0.08
CA ALA A 482 -4.36 -57.25 0.67
C ALA A 482 -3.79 -57.08 2.11
N SER A 483 -2.68 -56.35 2.25
CA SER A 483 -2.06 -56.06 3.55
C SER A 483 -2.97 -55.26 4.48
N LYS A 484 -3.76 -54.32 3.92
CA LYS A 484 -4.71 -53.50 4.69
C LYS A 484 -5.95 -54.28 5.11
N ASN A 485 -6.46 -55.15 4.24
CA ASN A 485 -7.68 -55.92 4.50
C ASN A 485 -7.49 -56.92 5.66
N GLN A 486 -6.26 -57.40 5.88
CA GLN A 486 -5.92 -58.27 7.02
C GLN A 486 -5.52 -57.51 8.30
N SER A 487 -5.35 -56.19 8.22
CA SER A 487 -4.99 -55.32 9.34
C SER A 487 -6.19 -54.52 9.89
N SER A 488 -7.33 -54.60 9.20
CA SER A 488 -8.63 -54.04 9.60
C SER A 488 -9.48 -55.18 10.13
#